data_AF-G8Y8Z5-F1
#
_entry.id   AF-G8Y8Z5-F1
#
_cell.length_a   1.000
_cell.length_b   1.000
_cell.length_c   1.000
_cell.angle_alpha   90.00
_cell.angle_beta   90.00
_cell.angle_gamma   90.00
#
_symmetry.space_group_name_H-M   'P 1'
#
loop_
_entity.id
_entity.type
_entity.pdbx_description
1 polymer ?
#
loop_
_entity_poly.entity_id
_entity_poly.type
_entity_poly.pdbx_seq_one_letter_code
_entity_poly.pdbx_strand_id
1 'polypeptide(L)'
;MQDYKNRQNASNNTPEDLLARQSDVTVSSNVTSYSEYRGFFVYVISAIALITWACWSFIPESVLSDYFGITYLPDRYWSVAIPTYILVLMLYSYIALALYNTEKKTVKLDDAKNFVDEYSVLAGSSRASGIVDASRYVFESTSGVQDLPVPLVNEVLYGSDDDLDSNSN
;
A
#
# COMPACT_ATOMS: atom_id res chain seq x y z
N MET A 1 12.29 7.02 -48.85
CA MET A 1 12.10 7.93 -47.70
C MET A 1 10.70 7.83 -47.09
N GLN A 2 9.65 7.55 -47.88
CA GLN A 2 8.30 7.26 -47.37
C GLN A 2 8.22 5.97 -46.53
N ASP A 3 8.95 4.91 -46.90
CA ASP A 3 8.92 3.64 -46.16
C ASP A 3 9.45 3.71 -44.73
N TYR A 4 10.39 4.63 -44.47
CA TYR A 4 10.90 4.87 -43.12
C TYR A 4 9.84 5.54 -42.25
N LYS A 5 9.08 6.50 -42.80
CA LYS A 5 7.97 7.14 -42.10
C LYS A 5 6.83 6.17 -41.80
N ASN A 6 6.52 5.27 -42.74
CA ASN A 6 5.48 4.25 -42.54
C ASN A 6 5.88 3.20 -41.49
N ARG A 7 7.15 2.78 -41.45
CA ARG A 7 7.63 1.86 -40.41
C ARG A 7 7.63 2.46 -39.01
N GLN A 8 7.96 3.75 -38.88
CA GLN A 8 7.84 4.43 -37.59
C GLN A 8 6.39 4.60 -37.15
N ASN A 9 5.48 4.91 -38.07
CA ASN A 9 4.05 4.96 -37.76
C ASN A 9 3.48 3.59 -37.37
N ALA A 10 4.00 2.48 -37.91
CA ALA A 10 3.59 1.14 -37.51
C ALA A 10 4.11 0.76 -36.11
N SER A 11 5.36 1.14 -35.79
CA SER A 11 5.97 0.91 -34.47
C SER A 11 5.26 1.70 -33.36
N ASN A 12 4.84 2.94 -33.63
CA ASN A 12 4.22 3.82 -32.64
C ASN A 12 2.75 3.46 -32.28
N ASN A 13 2.20 2.42 -32.92
CA ASN A 13 0.80 2.01 -32.78
C ASN A 13 0.66 0.56 -32.30
N THR A 14 1.74 -0.04 -31.78
CA THR A 14 1.60 -1.32 -31.12
C THR A 14 0.70 -1.17 -29.89
N PRO A 15 -0.13 -2.18 -29.58
CA PRO A 15 -1.07 -2.09 -28.46
C PRO A 15 -0.36 -1.80 -27.14
N GLU A 16 0.85 -2.32 -26.93
CA GLU A 16 1.69 -2.01 -25.77
C GLU A 16 2.09 -0.53 -25.68
N ASP A 17 2.47 0.12 -26.79
CA ASP A 17 2.82 1.54 -26.82
C ASP A 17 1.59 2.44 -26.58
N LEU A 18 0.43 2.01 -27.07
CA LEU A 18 -0.85 2.72 -26.83
C LEU A 18 -1.26 2.62 -25.36
N LEU A 19 -1.11 1.45 -24.73
CA LEU A 19 -1.40 1.23 -23.31
C LEU A 19 -0.44 2.01 -22.41
N ALA A 20 0.85 2.00 -22.73
CA ALA A 20 1.85 2.79 -22.01
C ALA A 20 1.52 4.28 -22.06
N ARG A 21 1.18 4.81 -23.24
CA ARG A 21 0.79 6.21 -23.41
C ARG A 21 -0.53 6.55 -22.71
N GLN A 22 -1.51 5.64 -22.72
CA GLN A 22 -2.78 5.80 -22.00
C GLN A 22 -2.59 5.79 -20.47
N SER A 23 -1.69 4.96 -19.95
CA SER A 23 -1.35 4.94 -18.53
C SER A 23 -0.70 6.26 -18.08
N ASP A 24 0.22 6.80 -18.88
CA ASP A 24 0.90 8.06 -18.55
C ASP A 24 -0.06 9.25 -18.57
N VAL A 25 -0.93 9.36 -19.59
CA VAL A 25 -1.92 10.46 -19.66
C VAL A 25 -3.00 10.33 -18.59
N THR A 26 -3.42 9.12 -18.20
CA THR A 26 -4.44 8.95 -17.15
C THR A 26 -3.88 9.24 -15.77
N VAL A 27 -2.60 8.94 -15.52
CA VAL A 27 -1.92 9.26 -14.26
C VAL A 27 -1.60 10.76 -14.16
N SER A 28 -1.17 11.41 -15.26
CA SER A 28 -0.78 12.82 -15.23
C SER A 28 -1.95 13.81 -15.38
N SER A 29 -3.04 13.45 -16.06
CA SER A 29 -4.19 14.38 -16.25
C SER A 29 -5.21 14.32 -15.12
N ASN A 30 -5.12 13.33 -14.24
CA ASN A 30 -6.00 13.18 -13.08
C ASN A 30 -5.50 13.91 -11.82
N VAL A 31 -4.51 14.81 -11.96
CA VAL A 31 -4.23 15.80 -10.91
C VAL A 31 -5.25 16.92 -11.04
N THR A 32 -6.33 16.80 -10.27
CA THR A 32 -7.34 17.85 -10.18
C THR A 32 -6.65 19.16 -9.78
N SER A 33 -6.68 20.20 -10.63
CA SER A 33 -6.04 21.51 -10.37
C SER A 33 -6.46 22.14 -9.03
N TYR A 34 -7.67 21.81 -8.54
CA TYR A 34 -8.15 22.24 -7.23
C TYR A 34 -7.42 21.60 -6.03
N SER A 35 -6.71 20.48 -6.22
CA SER A 35 -6.03 19.78 -5.11
C SER A 35 -4.83 20.57 -4.56
N GLU A 36 -4.08 21.23 -5.44
CA GLU A 36 -2.87 21.99 -5.09
C GLU A 36 -3.20 23.21 -4.21
N TYR A 37 -4.17 24.02 -4.63
CA TYR A 37 -4.56 25.22 -3.88
C TYR A 37 -5.25 24.91 -2.56
N ARG A 38 -5.97 23.78 -2.46
CA ARG A 38 -6.58 23.35 -1.19
C ARG A 38 -5.52 23.00 -0.16
N GLY A 39 -4.47 22.29 -0.57
CA GLY A 39 -3.33 21.99 0.30
C GLY A 39 -2.62 23.27 0.77
N PHE A 40 -2.37 24.20 -0.16
CA PHE A 40 -1.74 25.48 0.18
C PHE A 40 -2.58 26.33 1.14
N PHE A 41 -3.90 26.43 0.90
CA PHE A 41 -4.80 27.19 1.77
C PHE A 41 -4.88 26.59 3.19
N VAL A 42 -5.02 25.26 3.30
CA VAL A 42 -5.01 24.57 4.60
C VAL A 42 -3.66 24.73 5.29
N TYR A 43 -2.54 24.70 4.55
CA TYR A 43 -1.21 24.97 5.10
C TYR A 43 -1.09 26.38 5.68
N VAL A 44 -1.51 27.41 4.95
CA VAL A 44 -1.44 28.81 5.43
C VAL A 44 -2.31 29.00 6.68
N ILE A 45 -3.55 28.47 6.67
CA ILE A 45 -4.45 28.58 7.83
C ILE A 45 -3.89 27.82 9.03
N SER A 46 -3.40 26.60 8.84
CA SER A 46 -2.83 25.80 9.93
C SER A 46 -1.56 26.45 10.50
N ALA A 47 -0.72 27.05 9.66
CA ALA A 47 0.46 27.79 10.12
C ALA A 47 0.09 29.02 10.97
N ILE A 48 -0.87 29.84 10.51
CA ILE A 48 -1.34 31.01 11.27
C ILE A 48 -2.00 30.57 12.59
N ALA A 49 -2.82 29.52 12.56
CA ALA A 49 -3.46 28.97 13.75
C ALA A 49 -2.41 28.44 14.74
N LEU A 50 -1.38 27.75 14.26
CA LEU A 50 -0.31 27.21 15.08
C LEU A 50 0.55 28.32 15.72
N ILE A 51 0.89 29.37 14.95
CA ILE A 51 1.60 30.54 15.49
C ILE A 51 0.75 31.21 16.57
N THR A 52 -0.53 31.43 16.31
CA THR A 52 -1.46 32.06 17.26
C THR A 52 -1.58 31.22 18.54
N TRP A 53 -1.70 29.91 18.41
CA TRP A 53 -1.75 28.97 19.53
C TRP A 53 -0.45 28.91 20.32
N ALA A 54 0.70 28.91 19.65
CA ALA A 54 2.02 28.94 20.29
C ALA A 54 2.22 30.25 21.06
N CYS A 55 1.93 31.40 20.44
CA CYS A 55 1.97 32.69 21.10
C CYS A 55 1.08 32.70 22.36
N TRP A 56 -0.14 32.20 22.25
CA TRP A 56 -1.04 32.07 23.39
C TRP A 56 -0.47 31.17 24.51
N SER A 57 0.15 30.04 24.15
CA SER A 57 0.73 29.10 25.10
C SER A 57 1.94 29.66 25.85
N PHE A 58 2.78 30.46 25.20
CA PHE A 58 4.04 30.95 25.79
C PHE A 58 3.92 32.30 26.52
N ILE A 59 2.97 33.17 26.16
CA ILE A 59 2.80 34.47 26.82
C ILE A 59 2.16 34.28 28.19
N PRO A 60 2.72 34.77 29.31
CA PRO A 60 2.14 34.61 30.65
C PRO A 60 0.82 35.35 30.86
N GLU A 61 0.02 34.92 31.84
CA GLU A 61 -1.37 35.35 32.02
C GLU A 61 -1.50 36.81 32.42
N SER A 62 -0.53 37.32 33.19
CA SER A 62 -0.42 38.74 33.54
C SER A 62 -0.30 39.64 32.32
N VAL A 63 0.44 39.21 31.29
CA VAL A 63 0.60 40.00 30.06
C VAL A 63 -0.69 40.00 29.24
N LEU A 64 -1.45 38.90 29.28
CA LEU A 64 -2.75 38.81 28.61
C LEU A 64 -3.83 39.65 29.30
N SER A 65 -3.87 39.63 30.63
CA SER A 65 -4.84 40.42 31.41
C SER A 65 -4.55 41.91 31.30
N ASP A 66 -3.29 42.31 31.40
CA ASP A 66 -2.93 43.72 31.60
C ASP A 66 -2.79 44.48 30.27
N TYR A 67 -2.28 43.85 29.21
CA TYR A 67 -2.08 44.51 27.92
C TYR A 67 -3.23 44.27 26.93
N PHE A 68 -3.83 43.07 26.93
CA PHE A 68 -4.89 42.72 25.98
C PHE A 68 -6.31 42.86 26.58
N GLY A 69 -6.43 43.00 27.91
CA GLY A 69 -7.73 43.15 28.59
C GLY A 69 -8.62 41.90 28.52
N ILE A 70 -8.05 40.73 28.22
CA ILE A 70 -8.80 39.47 28.06
C ILE A 70 -8.71 38.70 29.37
N THR A 71 -9.79 38.71 30.17
CA THR A 71 -9.82 38.12 31.52
C THR A 71 -10.36 36.68 31.54
N TYR A 72 -10.93 36.19 30.44
CA TYR A 72 -11.69 34.93 30.37
C TYR A 72 -11.25 34.10 29.16
N LEU A 73 -10.05 33.53 29.26
CA LEU A 73 -9.53 32.54 28.32
C LEU A 73 -9.54 31.17 29.02
N PRO A 74 -9.72 30.05 28.30
CA PRO A 74 -9.65 28.73 28.91
C PRO A 74 -8.29 28.52 29.60
N ASP A 75 -8.28 27.70 30.65
CA ASP A 75 -7.08 27.37 31.42
C ASP A 75 -5.92 26.96 30.49
N ARG A 76 -4.72 27.44 30.78
CA ARG A 76 -3.48 27.10 30.07
C ARG A 76 -3.20 25.60 30.04
N TYR A 77 -3.77 24.83 30.97
CA TYR A 77 -3.70 23.37 30.93
C TYR A 77 -4.04 22.78 29.54
N TRP A 78 -4.94 23.41 28.79
CA TRP A 78 -5.30 22.96 27.44
C TRP A 78 -4.14 22.98 26.44
N SER A 79 -3.13 23.84 26.63
CA SER A 79 -1.95 23.86 25.75
C SER A 79 -1.09 22.60 25.90
N VAL A 80 -1.13 21.95 27.06
CA VAL A 80 -0.43 20.67 27.31
C VAL A 80 -1.35 19.48 27.05
N ALA A 81 -2.64 19.61 27.36
CA ALA A 81 -3.61 18.54 27.18
C ALA A 81 -3.74 18.15 25.70
N ILE A 82 -3.94 19.12 24.80
CA ILE A 82 -4.12 18.86 23.35
C ILE A 82 -2.97 18.04 22.75
N PRO A 83 -1.69 18.45 22.83
CA PRO A 83 -0.59 17.67 22.26
C PRO A 83 -0.45 16.30 22.93
N THR A 84 -0.69 16.20 24.25
CA THR A 84 -0.63 14.91 24.95
C THR A 84 -1.71 13.94 24.46
N TYR A 85 -2.95 14.42 24.28
CA TYR A 85 -4.03 13.59 23.73
C TYR A 85 -3.74 13.15 22.29
N ILE A 86 -3.17 14.01 21.45
CA ILE A 86 -2.78 13.64 20.08
C ILE A 86 -1.73 12.52 20.08
N LEU A 87 -0.71 12.62 20.94
CA LEU A 87 0.33 11.59 21.06
C LEU A 87 -0.24 10.25 21.56
N VAL A 88 -1.11 10.27 22.57
CA VAL A 88 -1.77 9.06 23.09
C VAL A 88 -2.70 8.45 22.04
N LEU A 89 -3.46 9.27 21.31
CA LEU A 89 -4.33 8.82 20.22
C LEU A 89 -3.53 8.18 19.08
N MET A 90 -2.39 8.76 18.72
CA MET A 90 -1.47 8.23 17.72
C MET A 90 -0.93 6.86 18.15
N LEU A 91 -0.45 6.74 19.39
CA LEU A 91 0.00 5.46 19.96
C LEU A 91 -1.11 4.40 19.96
N TYR A 92 -2.30 4.78 20.43
CA TYR A 92 -3.48 3.91 20.42
C TYR A 92 -3.81 3.42 19.01
N SER A 93 -3.74 4.30 18.01
CA SER A 93 -4.00 3.97 16.61
C SER A 93 -3.00 2.93 16.08
N TYR A 94 -1.70 3.06 16.41
CA TYR A 94 -0.70 2.07 16.01
C TYR A 94 -0.95 0.70 16.63
N ILE A 95 -1.24 0.67 17.94
CA ILE A 95 -1.53 -0.59 18.64
C ILE A 95 -2.80 -1.22 18.07
N ALA A 96 -3.86 -0.44 17.88
CA ALA A 96 -5.12 -0.91 17.31
C ALA A 96 -4.92 -1.47 15.89
N LEU A 97 -4.12 -0.80 15.05
CA LEU A 97 -3.82 -1.27 13.71
C LEU A 97 -2.98 -2.56 13.74
N ALA A 98 -1.99 -2.66 14.63
CA ALA A 98 -1.19 -3.87 14.80
C ALA A 98 -2.04 -5.06 15.24
N LEU A 99 -2.94 -4.86 16.22
CA LEU A 99 -3.89 -5.87 16.67
C LEU A 99 -4.85 -6.27 15.54
N TYR A 100 -5.43 -5.29 14.86
CA TYR A 100 -6.34 -5.55 13.73
C TYR A 100 -5.66 -6.32 12.61
N ASN A 101 -4.43 -5.97 12.26
CA ASN A 101 -3.66 -6.70 11.25
C ASN A 101 -3.42 -8.14 11.70
N THR A 102 -3.05 -8.35 12.96
CA THR A 102 -2.75 -9.68 13.53
C THR A 102 -3.99 -10.57 13.65
N GLU A 103 -5.14 -10.01 14.02
CA GLU A 103 -6.36 -10.80 14.27
C GLU A 103 -7.24 -10.98 13.03
N LYS A 104 -7.30 -9.99 12.14
CA LYS A 104 -8.26 -9.98 11.02
C LYS A 104 -7.64 -10.16 9.66
N LYS A 105 -6.40 -9.70 9.45
CA LYS A 105 -5.77 -9.72 8.12
C LYS A 105 -4.72 -10.81 7.95
N THR A 106 -3.98 -11.15 9.00
CA THR A 106 -2.99 -12.22 8.93
C THR A 106 -3.65 -13.57 9.24
N VAL A 107 -3.27 -14.59 8.47
CA VAL A 107 -3.60 -15.97 8.81
C VAL A 107 -2.86 -16.35 10.10
N LYS A 108 -3.38 -17.31 10.86
CA LYS A 108 -2.71 -17.82 12.07
C LYS A 108 -1.27 -18.22 11.74
N LEU A 109 -0.30 -17.92 12.62
CA LEU A 109 1.13 -18.15 12.37
C LEU A 109 1.49 -19.61 12.05
N ASP A 110 0.66 -20.55 12.47
CA ASP A 110 0.85 -22.00 12.30
C ASP A 110 0.18 -22.55 11.03
N ASP A 111 -0.40 -21.69 10.18
CA ASP A 111 -1.04 -22.11 8.94
C ASP A 111 -0.04 -22.10 7.77
N ALA A 112 -0.02 -23.18 6.99
CA ALA A 112 0.82 -23.33 5.79
C ALA A 112 0.50 -22.27 4.71
N LYS A 113 -0.68 -21.65 4.78
CA LYS A 113 -1.08 -20.51 3.93
C LYS A 113 -0.18 -19.28 4.06
N ASN A 114 0.66 -19.19 5.11
CA ASN A 114 1.65 -18.11 5.20
C ASN A 114 2.79 -18.26 4.16
N PHE A 115 3.00 -19.48 3.63
CA PHE A 115 4.11 -19.78 2.71
C PHE A 115 3.63 -20.16 1.31
N VAL A 116 2.32 -20.38 1.12
CA VAL A 116 1.73 -20.90 -0.10
C VAL A 116 0.62 -19.95 -0.56
N ASP A 117 0.70 -19.51 -1.81
CA ASP A 117 -0.30 -18.68 -2.47
C ASP A 117 -1.21 -19.50 -3.40
N GLU A 118 -2.13 -18.83 -4.09
CA GLU A 118 -3.06 -19.47 -5.04
C GLU A 118 -2.35 -20.09 -6.26
N TYR A 119 -1.13 -19.63 -6.58
CA TYR A 119 -0.36 -20.06 -7.74
C TYR A 119 0.76 -21.04 -7.40
N SER A 120 0.87 -21.43 -6.12
CA SER A 120 1.89 -22.37 -5.66
C SER A 120 1.55 -23.78 -6.14
N VAL A 121 2.46 -24.34 -6.95
CA VAL A 121 2.34 -25.71 -7.46
C VAL A 121 3.37 -26.60 -6.74
N LEU A 122 2.86 -27.61 -6.04
CA LEU A 122 3.68 -28.59 -5.34
C LEU A 122 3.77 -29.86 -6.18
N ALA A 123 4.98 -30.40 -6.33
CA ALA A 123 5.18 -31.64 -7.08
C ALA A 123 4.38 -32.80 -6.47
N GLY A 124 3.54 -33.44 -7.29
CA GLY A 124 2.68 -34.55 -6.89
C GLY A 124 1.38 -34.18 -6.17
N SER A 125 1.04 -32.89 -6.07
CA SER A 125 -0.26 -32.42 -5.54
C SER A 125 -1.19 -32.01 -6.69
N SER A 126 -2.46 -32.44 -6.64
CA SER A 126 -3.50 -31.89 -7.52
C SER A 126 -3.74 -30.41 -7.19
N ARG A 127 -3.87 -29.53 -8.20
CA ARG A 127 -4.08 -28.07 -8.03
C ARG A 127 -5.23 -27.72 -7.07
N ALA A 128 -6.22 -28.59 -6.96
CA ALA A 128 -7.40 -28.41 -6.11
C ALA A 128 -7.18 -28.62 -4.59
N SER A 129 -6.01 -29.11 -4.13
CA SER A 129 -5.74 -29.36 -2.70
C SER A 129 -4.37 -28.87 -2.22
N GLY A 130 -3.81 -27.86 -2.89
CA GLY A 130 -2.47 -27.32 -2.59
C GLY A 130 -2.24 -26.94 -1.12
N ILE A 131 -3.27 -26.48 -0.40
CA ILE A 131 -3.15 -26.10 1.03
C ILE A 131 -2.98 -27.32 1.94
N VAL A 132 -3.69 -28.41 1.67
CA VAL A 132 -3.62 -29.63 2.49
C VAL A 132 -2.29 -30.35 2.26
N ASP A 133 -1.85 -30.42 1.00
CA ASP A 133 -0.56 -31.01 0.65
C ASP A 133 0.62 -30.13 1.09
N ALA A 134 0.49 -28.79 1.12
CA ALA A 134 1.54 -27.89 1.62
C ALA A 134 1.96 -28.19 3.06
N SER A 135 0.99 -28.53 3.92
CA SER A 135 1.26 -28.82 5.34
C SER A 135 2.26 -29.96 5.56
N ARG A 136 2.29 -30.94 4.62
CA ARG A 136 3.19 -32.10 4.69
C ARG A 136 4.64 -31.77 4.35
N TYR A 137 4.85 -30.68 3.60
CA TYR A 137 6.15 -30.23 3.13
C TYR A 137 6.72 -29.07 3.96
N VAL A 138 6.07 -28.70 5.09
CA VAL A 138 6.59 -27.67 6.00
C VAL A 138 7.89 -28.12 6.68
N PHE A 139 7.99 -29.40 7.03
CA PHE A 139 9.16 -29.99 7.70
C PHE A 139 9.86 -31.07 6.87
N GLU A 140 9.36 -31.35 5.68
CA GLU A 140 9.90 -32.35 4.76
C GLU A 140 10.32 -31.64 3.47
N SER A 141 11.45 -32.02 2.89
CA SER A 141 11.89 -31.42 1.63
C SER A 141 10.87 -31.70 0.52
N THR A 142 10.54 -30.69 -0.29
CA THR A 142 9.93 -30.87 -1.63
C THR A 142 10.97 -31.53 -2.54
N SER A 143 11.34 -32.77 -2.22
CA SER A 143 12.48 -33.48 -2.79
C SER A 143 12.32 -33.77 -4.28
N GLY A 144 11.12 -33.55 -4.85
CA GLY A 144 10.83 -33.87 -6.24
C GLY A 144 11.46 -32.93 -7.28
N VAL A 145 11.85 -31.70 -6.91
CA VAL A 145 12.16 -30.64 -7.89
C VAL A 145 13.56 -30.00 -7.68
N GLN A 146 14.23 -30.31 -6.57
CA GLN A 146 15.41 -29.58 -6.11
C GLN A 146 16.67 -29.76 -6.97
N ASP A 147 16.79 -30.89 -7.69
CA ASP A 147 17.99 -31.26 -8.45
C ASP A 147 17.81 -31.16 -9.98
N LEU A 148 16.68 -30.61 -10.43
CA LEU A 148 16.34 -30.49 -11.84
C LEU A 148 16.83 -29.15 -12.40
N PRO A 149 17.35 -29.12 -13.65
CA PRO A 149 17.66 -27.86 -14.30
C PRO A 149 16.35 -27.06 -14.48
N VAL A 150 16.45 -25.72 -14.35
CA VAL A 150 15.29 -24.80 -14.37
C VAL A 150 14.27 -25.07 -15.49
N PRO A 151 14.67 -25.40 -16.73
CA PRO A 151 13.72 -25.76 -17.79
C PRO A 151 12.85 -26.98 -17.44
N LEU A 152 13.45 -28.02 -16.85
CA LEU A 152 12.76 -29.26 -16.48
C LEU A 152 11.86 -29.05 -15.25
N VAL A 153 12.25 -28.16 -14.34
CA VAL A 153 11.39 -27.73 -13.23
C VAL A 153 10.10 -27.10 -13.76
N ASN A 154 10.21 -26.19 -14.73
CA ASN A 154 9.06 -25.54 -15.32
C ASN A 154 8.16 -26.52 -16.07
N GLU A 155 8.76 -27.44 -16.83
CA GLU A 155 8.04 -28.50 -17.54
C GLU A 155 7.31 -29.46 -16.59
N VAL A 156 7.96 -29.89 -15.50
CA VAL A 156 7.37 -30.80 -14.51
C VAL A 156 6.25 -30.13 -13.70
N LEU A 157 6.37 -28.85 -13.38
CA LEU A 157 5.38 -28.13 -12.58
C LEU A 157 4.22 -27.56 -13.40
N TYR A 158 4.48 -27.10 -14.62
CA TYR A 158 3.52 -26.33 -15.43
C TYR A 158 3.20 -26.96 -16.79
N GLY A 159 3.94 -27.97 -17.24
CA GLY A 159 3.77 -28.56 -18.57
C GLY A 159 2.53 -29.42 -18.76
N SER A 160 1.76 -29.71 -17.70
CA SER A 160 0.55 -30.55 -17.77
C SER A 160 -0.75 -29.76 -18.01
N ASP A 161 -0.71 -28.43 -17.97
CA ASP A 161 -1.92 -27.60 -18.13
C ASP A 161 -2.28 -27.36 -19.61
N ASP A 162 -1.35 -27.55 -20.55
CA ASP A 162 -1.56 -27.25 -21.98
C ASP A 162 -2.44 -28.30 -22.70
N ASP A 163 -2.60 -29.50 -22.15
CA ASP A 163 -3.34 -30.61 -22.81
C ASP A 163 -4.87 -30.55 -22.57
N LEU A 164 -5.35 -29.69 -21.66
CA LEU A 164 -6.79 -29.57 -21.36
C LEU A 164 -7.52 -28.56 -22.24
N ASP A 165 -6.81 -27.57 -22.78
CA ASP A 165 -7.40 -26.54 -23.65
C ASP A 165 -7.38 -26.92 -25.14
N SER A 166 -6.61 -27.94 -25.53
CA SER A 166 -6.53 -28.40 -26.92
C SER A 166 -7.64 -29.37 -27.34
N ASN A 167 -8.48 -29.85 -26.41
CA ASN A 167 -9.52 -30.85 -26.67
C ASN A 167 -10.96 -30.28 -26.64
N SER A 168 -11.11 -28.94 -26.65
CA SER A 168 -12.40 -28.25 -26.72
C SER A 168 -12.65 -27.53 -28.06
N ASN A 169 -12.35 -28.19 -29.18
CA ASN A 169 -12.81 -27.78 -30.52
C ASN A 169 -13.45 -28.96 -31.25
#